data_AF-A0A9E2DVQ2-F1
#
_entry.id   AF-A0A9E2DVQ2-F1
#
_cell.length_a   1.000
_cell.length_b   1.000
_cell.length_c   1.000
_cell.angle_alpha   90.00
_cell.angle_beta   90.00
_cell.angle_gamma   90.00
#
_symmetry.space_group_name_H-M   'P 1'
#
loop_
_entity.id
_entity.type
_entity.pdbx_description
1 polymer ?
#
loop_
_entity_poly.entity_id
_entity_poly.type
_entity_poly.pdbx_seq_one_letter_code
_entity_poly.pdbx_strand_id
1 'polypeptide(L)'
;MMTLPIEETISKLGSCPRATTGVHRVANRWQESDGDSKAFESFCIKSFVTSDEDRARLLDRYESAMGSIGGHLYEIGRHLRKWTDLRGDEMPQVDDIMAMFDPCPDLSDQFYKQKIAFVALLNFDRPDLATMLRDGSNWTTDMWAEARIGRAFGPRVPAEVNDRARALEHEAGMFVSEFHVPVGQMVDANGKSWFEKDRKLIAHWLIREEIKAGYTQDGGLEKQRALSWVMGRHIDGTLPTQIMDSTCTGKWNPQENTIDGGDAGELLGPVRYQQLNTQRSVAVDYDAYYDEHPTAIARKFDLEREIPEETVEALMIELLEAPVRGEIAKYMEN
;
A
#
# COMPACT_ATOMS: atom_id res chain seq x y z
N MET A 1 -28.04 -19.45 2.12
CA MET A 1 -28.40 -18.01 2.20
C MET A 1 -29.39 -17.85 3.34
N MET A 2 -28.94 -17.24 4.42
CA MET A 2 -29.79 -16.85 5.53
C MET A 2 -30.70 -15.69 5.09
N THR A 3 -32.01 -15.86 5.22
CA THR A 3 -32.97 -14.78 4.96
C THR A 3 -33.08 -13.89 6.19
N LEU A 4 -32.58 -12.65 6.10
CA LEU A 4 -32.63 -11.68 7.18
C LEU A 4 -33.97 -10.91 7.18
N PRO A 5 -34.56 -10.61 8.35
CA PRO A 5 -35.85 -9.92 8.48
C PRO A 5 -35.69 -8.40 8.32
N ILE A 6 -35.14 -7.96 7.19
CA ILE A 6 -34.73 -6.56 6.93
C ILE A 6 -35.94 -5.61 7.07
N GLU A 7 -37.00 -5.84 6.30
CA GLU A 7 -38.19 -4.97 6.29
C GLU A 7 -38.92 -4.93 7.63
N GLU A 8 -39.01 -6.09 8.32
CA GLU A 8 -39.61 -6.16 9.65
C GLU A 8 -38.79 -5.37 10.67
N THR A 9 -37.46 -5.48 10.60
CA THR A 9 -36.53 -4.75 11.48
C THR A 9 -36.64 -3.23 11.26
N ILE A 10 -36.68 -2.78 10.00
CA ILE A 10 -36.84 -1.37 9.63
C ILE A 10 -38.18 -0.83 10.16
N SER A 11 -39.25 -1.60 10.01
CA SER A 11 -40.58 -1.26 10.54
C SER A 11 -40.57 -1.06 12.05
N LYS A 12 -39.94 -1.98 12.80
CA LYS A 12 -39.79 -1.89 14.27
C LYS A 12 -38.94 -0.71 14.72
N LEU A 13 -38.02 -0.22 13.88
CA LEU A 13 -37.22 0.99 14.12
C LEU A 13 -37.92 2.29 13.71
N GLY A 14 -39.18 2.23 13.29
CA GLY A 14 -39.98 3.41 12.91
C GLY A 14 -39.81 3.87 11.46
N SER A 15 -39.14 3.07 10.60
CA SER A 15 -39.02 3.31 9.16
C SER A 15 -38.43 4.68 8.75
N CYS A 16 -37.59 5.28 9.59
CA CYS A 16 -36.91 6.51 9.21
C CYS A 16 -35.80 6.22 8.18
N PRO A 17 -35.41 7.20 7.33
CA PRO A 17 -34.39 6.99 6.31
C PRO A 17 -33.05 6.46 6.86
N ARG A 18 -32.63 6.94 8.04
CA ARG A 18 -31.38 6.50 8.69
C ARG A 18 -31.45 5.05 9.19
N ALA A 19 -32.57 4.64 9.78
CA ALA A 19 -32.77 3.25 10.18
C ALA A 19 -32.77 2.33 8.94
N THR A 20 -33.43 2.76 7.87
CA THR A 20 -33.51 2.03 6.60
C THR A 20 -32.10 1.77 6.05
N THR A 21 -31.33 2.84 5.82
CA THR A 21 -29.98 2.71 5.25
C THR A 21 -29.02 1.97 6.18
N GLY A 22 -29.11 2.21 7.50
CA GLY A 22 -28.30 1.52 8.50
C GLY A 22 -28.54 0.01 8.54
N VAL A 23 -29.81 -0.43 8.56
CA VAL A 23 -30.16 -1.86 8.57
C VAL A 23 -29.68 -2.55 7.29
N HIS A 24 -29.82 -1.92 6.12
CA HIS A 24 -29.27 -2.47 4.88
C HIS A 24 -27.74 -2.60 4.91
N ARG A 25 -27.01 -1.61 5.46
CA ARG A 25 -25.55 -1.70 5.60
C ARG A 25 -25.13 -2.84 6.53
N VAL A 26 -25.85 -3.05 7.63
CA VAL A 26 -25.61 -4.20 8.52
C VAL A 26 -25.90 -5.51 7.78
N ALA A 27 -27.04 -5.61 7.11
CA ALA A 27 -27.45 -6.82 6.39
C ALA A 27 -26.44 -7.22 5.31
N ASN A 28 -25.89 -6.26 4.57
CA ASN A 28 -24.89 -6.49 3.52
C ASN A 28 -23.59 -7.11 4.04
N ARG A 29 -23.26 -6.95 5.33
CA ARG A 29 -22.01 -7.45 5.93
C ARG A 29 -22.23 -8.57 6.95
N TRP A 30 -23.48 -8.95 7.20
CA TRP A 30 -23.85 -9.95 8.19
C TRP A 30 -23.66 -11.37 7.64
N GLN A 31 -22.86 -12.17 8.34
CA GLN A 31 -22.59 -13.56 7.98
C GLN A 31 -23.26 -14.53 8.97
N GLU A 32 -23.28 -15.83 8.64
CA GLU A 32 -23.84 -16.84 9.56
C GLU A 32 -23.09 -16.89 10.90
N SER A 33 -21.79 -16.59 10.90
CA SER A 33 -20.95 -16.47 12.11
C SER A 33 -21.37 -15.34 13.04
N ASP A 34 -22.15 -14.38 12.55
CA ASP A 34 -22.61 -13.23 13.32
C ASP A 34 -23.88 -13.50 14.14
N GLY A 35 -24.60 -14.56 13.81
CA GLY A 35 -25.86 -14.94 14.43
C GLY A 35 -26.98 -15.12 13.42
N ASP A 36 -28.06 -15.74 13.87
CA ASP A 36 -29.24 -15.99 13.06
C ASP A 36 -30.10 -14.73 12.78
N SER A 37 -31.18 -14.90 12.04
CA SER A 37 -32.16 -13.85 11.73
C SER A 37 -32.70 -13.12 12.97
N LYS A 38 -32.86 -13.82 14.10
CA LYS A 38 -33.35 -13.24 15.36
C LYS A 38 -32.26 -12.42 16.06
N ALA A 39 -31.01 -12.89 16.00
CA ALA A 39 -29.85 -12.16 16.50
C ALA A 39 -29.63 -10.87 15.71
N PHE A 40 -29.75 -10.91 14.38
CA PHE A 40 -29.69 -9.73 13.51
C PHE A 40 -30.73 -8.68 13.91
N GLU A 41 -32.02 -9.06 13.98
CA GLU A 41 -33.10 -8.12 14.34
C GLU A 41 -32.87 -7.54 15.75
N SER A 42 -32.58 -8.42 16.71
CA SER A 42 -32.34 -8.01 18.10
C SER A 42 -31.17 -7.05 18.22
N PHE A 43 -30.12 -7.25 17.43
CA PHE A 43 -28.96 -6.37 17.40
C PHE A 43 -29.34 -4.99 16.88
N CYS A 44 -30.01 -4.91 15.72
CA CYS A 44 -30.42 -3.64 15.11
C CYS A 44 -31.35 -2.84 16.03
N ILE A 45 -32.35 -3.48 16.65
CA ILE A 45 -33.28 -2.81 17.56
C ILE A 45 -32.57 -2.26 18.80
N LYS A 46 -31.62 -3.01 19.37
CA LYS A 46 -30.90 -2.60 20.58
C LYS A 46 -29.83 -1.54 20.32
N SER A 47 -29.25 -1.55 19.12
CA SER A 47 -28.03 -0.78 18.82
C SER A 47 -28.31 0.48 18.00
N PHE A 48 -29.53 0.67 17.50
CA PHE A 48 -29.91 1.89 16.79
C PHE A 48 -30.12 3.04 17.77
N VAL A 49 -29.30 4.09 17.65
CA VAL A 49 -29.34 5.28 18.49
C VAL A 49 -30.28 6.30 17.87
N THR A 50 -31.34 6.70 18.56
CA THR A 50 -32.39 7.59 18.00
C THR A 50 -32.15 9.07 18.25
N SER A 51 -31.52 9.45 19.37
CA SER A 51 -31.28 10.85 19.73
C SER A 51 -30.02 11.41 19.05
N ASP A 52 -30.05 12.68 18.64
CA ASP A 52 -28.88 13.35 18.07
C ASP A 52 -27.75 13.51 19.12
N GLU A 53 -28.12 13.73 20.38
CA GLU A 53 -27.17 13.83 21.50
C GLU A 53 -26.40 12.51 21.71
N ASP A 54 -27.10 11.38 21.77
CA ASP A 54 -26.43 10.08 21.92
C ASP A 54 -25.65 9.70 20.67
N ARG A 55 -26.07 10.15 19.47
CA ARG A 55 -25.30 9.91 18.24
C ARG A 55 -23.97 10.66 18.27
N ALA A 56 -23.95 11.91 18.70
CA ALA A 56 -22.71 12.67 18.90
C ALA A 56 -21.81 12.01 19.95
N ARG A 57 -22.39 11.53 21.06
CA ARG A 57 -21.66 10.77 22.10
C ARG A 57 -21.13 9.43 21.58
N LEU A 58 -21.84 8.79 20.64
CA LEU A 58 -21.38 7.56 19.98
C LEU A 58 -20.19 7.87 19.07
N LEU A 59 -20.27 8.95 18.29
CA LEU A 59 -19.20 9.37 17.38
C LEU A 59 -17.89 9.62 18.14
N ASP A 60 -17.94 10.39 19.23
CA ASP A 60 -16.79 10.67 20.11
C ASP A 60 -16.12 9.39 20.65
N ARG A 61 -16.92 8.37 21.00
CA ARG A 61 -16.39 7.06 21.43
C ARG A 61 -15.67 6.34 20.29
N TYR A 62 -16.20 6.41 19.07
CA TYR A 62 -15.58 5.77 17.92
C TYR A 62 -14.31 6.49 17.49
N GLU A 63 -14.30 7.83 17.47
CA GLU A 63 -13.08 8.60 17.18
C GLU A 63 -11.97 8.26 18.17
N SER A 64 -12.29 8.27 19.46
CA SER A 64 -11.34 7.90 20.52
C SER A 64 -10.85 6.45 20.38
N ALA A 65 -11.77 5.49 20.21
CA ALA A 65 -11.42 4.07 20.14
C ALA A 65 -10.59 3.74 18.88
N MET A 66 -11.00 4.25 17.71
CA MET A 66 -10.27 4.00 16.46
C MET A 66 -8.91 4.68 16.47
N GLY A 67 -8.81 5.89 17.04
CA GLY A 67 -7.54 6.57 17.26
C GLY A 67 -6.59 5.75 18.14
N SER A 68 -7.07 5.23 19.28
CA SER A 68 -6.26 4.40 20.17
C SER A 68 -5.85 3.07 19.54
N ILE A 69 -6.78 2.34 18.92
CA ILE A 69 -6.48 1.04 18.31
C ILE A 69 -5.45 1.21 17.18
N GLY A 70 -5.71 2.12 16.24
CA GLY A 70 -4.80 2.36 15.12
C GLY A 70 -3.43 2.88 15.58
N GLY A 71 -3.42 3.83 16.52
CA GLY A 71 -2.19 4.42 17.04
C GLY A 71 -1.29 3.41 17.76
N HIS A 72 -1.85 2.56 18.63
CA HIS A 72 -1.07 1.57 19.37
C HIS A 72 -0.61 0.39 18.50
N LEU A 73 -1.44 -0.06 17.55
CA LEU A 73 -0.99 -1.09 16.60
C LEU A 73 0.16 -0.58 15.72
N TYR A 74 0.08 0.68 15.26
CA TYR A 74 1.18 1.32 14.55
C TYR A 74 2.44 1.45 15.42
N GLU A 75 2.29 1.84 16.68
CA GLU A 75 3.40 1.94 17.62
C GLU A 75 4.12 0.61 17.83
N ILE A 76 3.36 -0.49 18.03
CA ILE A 76 3.91 -1.85 18.15
C ILE A 76 4.71 -2.20 16.90
N GLY A 77 4.11 -2.07 15.71
CA GLY A 77 4.78 -2.40 14.46
C GLY A 77 6.05 -1.59 14.22
N ARG A 78 6.01 -0.28 14.45
CA ARG A 78 7.17 0.61 14.33
C ARG A 78 8.29 0.22 15.31
N HIS A 79 7.95 -0.20 16.53
CA HIS A 79 8.95 -0.61 17.51
C HIS A 79 9.64 -1.91 17.09
N LEU A 80 8.87 -2.89 16.65
CA LEU A 80 9.37 -4.22 16.29
C LEU A 80 10.18 -4.23 14.99
N ARG A 81 9.87 -3.34 14.04
CA ARG A 81 10.66 -3.16 12.80
C ARG A 81 11.92 -2.32 12.97
N LYS A 82 12.21 -1.80 14.17
CA LYS A 82 13.33 -0.86 14.37
C LYS A 82 14.66 -1.42 13.86
N TRP A 83 14.92 -2.71 14.03
CA TRP A 83 16.18 -3.35 13.65
C TRP A 83 16.30 -3.63 12.15
N THR A 84 15.19 -3.87 11.46
CA THR A 84 15.18 -4.01 9.99
C THR A 84 15.18 -2.64 9.29
N ASP A 85 14.55 -1.63 9.90
CA ASP A 85 14.34 -0.31 9.28
C ASP A 85 15.50 0.67 9.55
N LEU A 86 16.28 0.49 10.63
CA LEU A 86 17.38 1.39 11.02
C LEU A 86 18.74 0.71 10.89
N ARG A 87 19.76 1.51 10.56
CA ARG A 87 21.16 1.07 10.67
C ARG A 87 21.59 0.99 12.14
N GLY A 88 22.15 -0.14 12.55
CA GLY A 88 22.61 -0.32 13.92
C GLY A 88 23.07 -1.74 14.21
N ASP A 89 22.67 -2.24 15.38
CA ASP A 89 22.86 -3.62 15.79
C ASP A 89 21.96 -4.54 14.95
N GLU A 90 22.54 -5.61 14.41
CA GLU A 90 21.86 -6.53 13.48
C GLU A 90 21.91 -7.96 14.04
N MET A 91 20.74 -8.60 14.13
CA MET A 91 20.57 -10.01 14.46
C MET A 91 19.61 -10.65 13.46
N PRO A 92 20.06 -10.94 12.22
CA PRO A 92 19.16 -11.29 11.11
C PRO A 92 18.21 -12.46 11.38
N GLN A 93 18.62 -13.45 12.20
CA GLN A 93 17.74 -14.59 12.52
C GLN A 93 16.54 -14.22 13.40
N VAL A 94 16.57 -13.06 14.07
CA VAL A 94 15.54 -12.60 15.00
C VAL A 94 14.83 -11.35 14.47
N ASP A 95 15.56 -10.46 13.80
CA ASP A 95 15.06 -9.18 13.34
C ASP A 95 13.86 -9.33 12.41
N ASP A 96 13.92 -10.25 11.44
CA ASP A 96 12.81 -10.55 10.54
C ASP A 96 11.60 -11.12 11.27
N ILE A 97 11.82 -12.00 12.27
CA ILE A 97 10.73 -12.57 13.07
C ILE A 97 10.01 -11.47 13.84
N MET A 98 10.76 -10.52 14.40
CA MET A 98 10.18 -9.37 15.11
C MET A 98 9.45 -8.43 14.14
N ALA A 99 10.09 -8.09 13.01
CA ALA A 99 9.52 -7.19 12.01
C ALA A 99 8.20 -7.71 11.41
N MET A 100 8.06 -9.03 11.35
CA MET A 100 6.89 -9.74 10.82
C MET A 100 5.76 -9.97 11.84
N PHE A 101 5.99 -9.67 13.12
CA PHE A 101 4.96 -9.89 14.14
C PHE A 101 3.79 -8.91 13.97
N ASP A 102 2.58 -9.48 13.85
CA ASP A 102 1.32 -8.75 13.87
C ASP A 102 0.43 -9.28 14.99
N PRO A 103 0.11 -8.47 16.02
CA PRO A 103 -0.74 -8.89 17.11
C PRO A 103 -2.22 -9.04 16.73
N CYS A 104 -2.66 -8.54 15.58
CA CYS A 104 -4.06 -8.58 15.16
C CYS A 104 -4.21 -8.71 13.62
N PRO A 105 -3.78 -9.85 13.04
CA PRO A 105 -3.76 -10.05 11.59
C PRO A 105 -5.15 -10.08 10.94
N ASP A 106 -6.22 -10.32 11.71
CA ASP A 106 -7.61 -10.34 11.26
C ASP A 106 -8.45 -9.20 11.85
N LEU A 107 -7.82 -8.07 12.22
CA LEU A 107 -8.48 -6.96 12.92
C LEU A 107 -9.81 -6.53 12.28
N SER A 108 -9.87 -6.43 10.95
CA SER A 108 -11.11 -6.05 10.27
C SER A 108 -12.23 -7.04 10.55
N ASP A 109 -11.97 -8.35 10.44
CA ASP A 109 -12.94 -9.40 10.76
C ASP A 109 -13.30 -9.44 12.26
N GLN A 110 -12.34 -9.16 13.15
CA GLN A 110 -12.58 -9.05 14.59
C GLN A 110 -13.57 -7.94 14.94
N PHE A 111 -13.53 -6.79 14.25
CA PHE A 111 -14.51 -5.73 14.44
C PHE A 111 -15.94 -6.17 14.10
N TYR A 112 -16.12 -7.04 13.11
CA TYR A 112 -17.43 -7.61 12.77
C TYR A 112 -17.86 -8.68 13.77
N LYS A 113 -17.00 -9.65 14.07
CA LYS A 113 -17.27 -10.72 15.06
C LYS A 113 -17.69 -10.15 16.42
N GLN A 114 -17.05 -9.06 16.85
CA GLN A 114 -17.33 -8.39 18.13
C GLN A 114 -18.38 -7.27 18.03
N LYS A 115 -19.04 -7.12 16.88
CA LYS A 115 -20.15 -6.18 16.62
C LYS A 115 -19.80 -4.69 16.62
N ILE A 116 -18.53 -4.33 16.79
CA ILE A 116 -18.05 -2.94 16.74
C ILE A 116 -18.32 -2.33 15.36
N ALA A 117 -18.03 -3.05 14.28
CA ALA A 117 -18.28 -2.56 12.92
C ALA A 117 -19.78 -2.37 12.66
N PHE A 118 -20.62 -3.30 13.13
CA PHE A 118 -22.06 -3.24 12.87
C PHE A 118 -22.76 -2.08 13.59
N VAL A 119 -22.31 -1.70 14.79
CA VAL A 119 -22.86 -0.52 15.49
C VAL A 119 -22.56 0.75 14.69
N ALA A 120 -21.35 0.88 14.13
CA ALA A 120 -21.01 2.00 13.26
C ALA A 120 -21.81 1.99 11.95
N LEU A 121 -21.87 0.85 11.25
CA LEU A 121 -22.64 0.70 10.00
C LEU A 121 -24.12 1.02 10.18
N LEU A 122 -24.68 0.68 11.34
CA LEU A 122 -26.08 0.94 11.67
C LEU A 122 -26.35 2.44 11.90
N ASN A 123 -25.42 3.17 12.51
CA ASN A 123 -25.67 4.50 13.05
C ASN A 123 -25.07 5.65 12.27
N PHE A 124 -23.99 5.43 11.52
CA PHE A 124 -23.28 6.44 10.75
C PHE A 124 -23.43 6.23 9.25
N ASP A 125 -23.33 7.32 8.51
CA ASP A 125 -23.33 7.26 7.05
C ASP A 125 -22.06 6.60 6.50
N ARG A 126 -22.22 5.96 5.34
CA ARG A 126 -21.15 5.30 4.59
C ARG A 126 -21.31 5.63 3.11
N PRO A 127 -21.06 6.88 2.71
CA PRO A 127 -21.20 7.32 1.32
C PRO A 127 -20.13 6.66 0.44
N ASP A 128 -20.46 6.46 -0.83
CA ASP A 128 -19.47 6.08 -1.85
C ASP A 128 -18.59 7.28 -2.24
N LEU A 129 -17.49 7.01 -2.96
CA LEU A 129 -16.56 8.05 -3.37
C LEU A 129 -17.24 9.13 -4.24
N ALA A 130 -18.13 8.72 -5.15
CA ALA A 130 -18.86 9.64 -6.01
C ALA A 130 -19.68 10.65 -5.21
N THR A 131 -20.36 10.20 -4.15
CA THR A 131 -21.11 11.06 -3.21
C THR A 131 -20.19 11.96 -2.41
N MET A 132 -19.06 11.43 -1.92
CA MET A 132 -18.07 12.24 -1.20
C MET A 132 -17.48 13.37 -2.05
N LEU A 133 -17.13 13.10 -3.31
CA LEU A 133 -16.59 14.10 -4.24
C LEU A 133 -17.63 15.16 -4.59
N ARG A 134 -18.88 14.75 -4.80
CA ARG A 134 -19.98 15.66 -5.16
C ARG A 134 -20.40 16.56 -4.00
N ASP A 135 -20.60 15.97 -2.82
CA ASP A 135 -21.31 16.63 -1.72
C ASP A 135 -20.37 17.05 -0.58
N GLY A 136 -19.18 16.44 -0.47
CA GLY A 136 -18.28 16.56 0.68
C GLY A 136 -17.74 17.97 0.95
N SER A 137 -17.72 18.84 -0.06
CA SER A 137 -17.38 20.27 0.11
C SER A 137 -18.39 21.03 0.98
N ASN A 138 -19.61 20.51 1.12
CA ASN A 138 -20.68 21.11 1.92
C ASN A 138 -20.86 20.43 3.29
N TRP A 139 -20.07 19.41 3.60
CA TRP A 139 -20.19 18.65 4.85
C TRP A 139 -19.53 19.39 6.01
N THR A 140 -20.16 19.30 7.19
CA THR A 140 -19.52 19.72 8.44
C THR A 140 -18.42 18.75 8.84
N THR A 141 -17.59 19.13 9.82
CA THR A 141 -16.60 18.22 10.41
C THR A 141 -17.24 16.94 10.94
N ASP A 142 -18.38 17.05 11.64
CA ASP A 142 -19.08 15.88 12.20
C ASP A 142 -19.59 14.96 11.10
N MET A 143 -20.12 15.49 9.99
CA MET A 143 -20.53 14.67 8.85
C MET A 143 -19.34 13.93 8.23
N TRP A 144 -18.18 14.59 8.13
CA TRP A 144 -16.95 13.94 7.70
C TRP A 144 -16.50 12.85 8.68
N ALA A 145 -16.55 13.10 9.98
CA ALA A 145 -16.20 12.12 11.00
C ALA A 145 -17.14 10.90 10.94
N GLU A 146 -18.46 11.10 10.86
CA GLU A 146 -19.43 10.02 10.69
C GLU A 146 -19.12 9.18 9.43
N ALA A 147 -18.88 9.83 8.28
CA ALA A 147 -18.55 9.15 7.03
C ALA A 147 -17.23 8.34 7.12
N ARG A 148 -16.21 8.88 7.79
CA ARG A 148 -14.92 8.20 8.00
C ARG A 148 -15.06 7.00 8.92
N ILE A 149 -15.78 7.14 10.03
CA ILE A 149 -16.04 6.03 10.96
C ILE A 149 -16.89 4.94 10.29
N GLY A 150 -17.93 5.30 9.53
CA GLY A 150 -18.76 4.33 8.80
C GLY A 150 -17.98 3.52 7.73
N ARG A 151 -16.86 4.06 7.23
CA ARG A 151 -15.97 3.42 6.24
C ARG A 151 -14.76 2.72 6.87
N ALA A 152 -14.47 2.92 8.16
CA ALA A 152 -13.20 2.51 8.80
C ALA A 152 -12.93 1.00 8.86
N PHE A 153 -13.96 0.15 8.78
CA PHE A 153 -13.83 -1.29 9.07
C PHE A 153 -13.43 -2.16 7.86
N GLY A 154 -13.46 -1.61 6.64
CA GLY A 154 -13.04 -2.33 5.43
C GLY A 154 -13.83 -3.63 5.18
N PRO A 155 -13.28 -4.58 4.42
CA PRO A 155 -13.84 -5.93 4.27
C PRO A 155 -13.32 -6.92 5.32
N ARG A 156 -13.99 -8.07 5.41
CA ARG A 156 -13.67 -9.16 6.33
C ARG A 156 -12.62 -10.07 5.72
N VAL A 157 -11.35 -9.70 5.88
CA VAL A 157 -10.21 -10.48 5.37
C VAL A 157 -9.75 -11.46 6.45
N PRO A 158 -9.64 -12.77 6.16
CA PRO A 158 -9.10 -13.76 7.09
C PRO A 158 -7.62 -13.54 7.41
N ALA A 159 -7.19 -14.01 8.58
CA ALA A 159 -5.80 -13.92 9.03
C ALA A 159 -4.84 -14.56 8.00
N GLU A 160 -5.21 -15.68 7.41
CA GLU A 160 -4.35 -16.45 6.49
C GLU A 160 -4.01 -15.65 5.22
N VAL A 161 -4.94 -14.82 4.74
CA VAL A 161 -4.73 -13.96 3.57
C VAL A 161 -3.77 -12.81 3.94
N ASN A 162 -3.99 -12.19 5.09
CA ASN A 162 -3.13 -11.12 5.58
C ASN A 162 -1.71 -11.62 5.95
N ASP A 163 -1.59 -12.82 6.52
CA ASP A 163 -0.31 -13.43 6.84
C ASP A 163 0.48 -13.79 5.58
N ARG A 164 -0.20 -14.33 4.56
CA ARG A 164 0.41 -14.56 3.24
C ARG A 164 0.87 -13.25 2.61
N ALA A 165 0.03 -12.21 2.62
CA ALA A 165 0.38 -10.90 2.08
C ALA A 165 1.63 -10.34 2.78
N ARG A 166 1.64 -10.33 4.13
CA ARG A 166 2.76 -9.83 4.94
C ARG A 166 4.06 -10.56 4.61
N ALA A 167 4.04 -11.89 4.50
CA ALA A 167 5.23 -12.68 4.20
C ALA A 167 5.81 -12.33 2.82
N LEU A 168 4.96 -12.29 1.79
CA LEU A 168 5.38 -12.01 0.42
C LEU A 168 5.77 -10.53 0.21
N GLU A 169 5.14 -9.61 0.93
CA GLU A 169 5.52 -8.20 0.94
C GLU A 169 6.86 -7.98 1.65
N HIS A 170 7.14 -8.68 2.75
CA HIS A 170 8.45 -8.64 3.42
C HIS A 170 9.56 -9.17 2.52
N GLU A 171 9.36 -10.34 1.88
CA GLU A 171 10.32 -10.88 0.91
C GLU A 171 10.61 -9.89 -0.24
N ALA A 172 9.58 -9.27 -0.79
CA ALA A 172 9.74 -8.24 -1.83
C ALA A 172 10.41 -6.97 -1.30
N GLY A 173 10.11 -6.57 -0.06
CA GLY A 173 10.75 -5.47 0.65
C GLY A 173 12.25 -5.70 0.81
N MET A 174 12.65 -6.89 1.25
CA MET A 174 14.04 -7.31 1.41
C MET A 174 14.77 -7.34 0.06
N PHE A 175 14.15 -7.91 -0.99
CA PHE A 175 14.70 -7.88 -2.34
C PHE A 175 15.05 -6.45 -2.82
N VAL A 176 14.26 -5.46 -2.43
CA VAL A 176 14.49 -4.05 -2.78
C VAL A 176 15.49 -3.38 -1.83
N SER A 177 15.39 -3.62 -0.52
CA SER A 177 16.17 -2.96 0.53
C SER A 177 17.63 -3.42 0.58
N GLU A 178 17.87 -4.70 0.27
CA GLU A 178 19.17 -5.34 0.30
C GLU A 178 19.96 -5.21 -1.00
N PHE A 179 19.38 -4.64 -2.06
CA PHE A 179 20.10 -4.43 -3.32
C PHE A 179 21.11 -3.28 -3.20
N HIS A 180 22.26 -3.57 -2.57
CA HIS A 180 23.40 -2.70 -2.40
C HIS A 180 24.38 -2.87 -3.56
N VAL A 181 24.23 -2.03 -4.57
CA VAL A 181 25.08 -2.06 -5.76
C VAL A 181 26.52 -1.67 -5.40
N PRO A 182 27.53 -2.52 -5.69
CA PRO A 182 28.95 -2.22 -5.42
C PRO A 182 29.51 -1.21 -6.44
N VAL A 183 29.07 0.05 -6.36
CA VAL A 183 29.43 1.10 -7.31
C VAL A 183 30.93 1.43 -7.36
N GLY A 184 31.69 1.09 -6.30
CA GLY A 184 33.16 1.18 -6.32
C GLY A 184 33.83 0.25 -7.34
N GLN A 185 33.13 -0.81 -7.75
CA GLN A 185 33.56 -1.73 -8.79
C GLN A 185 33.10 -1.30 -10.19
N MET A 186 32.28 -0.26 -10.31
CA MET A 186 31.76 0.19 -11.60
C MET A 186 32.78 1.05 -12.36
N VAL A 187 32.76 0.91 -13.67
CA VAL A 187 33.39 1.84 -14.62
C VAL A 187 32.37 2.36 -15.62
N ASP A 188 32.59 3.57 -16.13
CA ASP A 188 31.82 4.07 -17.27
C ASP A 188 32.30 3.49 -18.61
N ALA A 189 31.68 3.94 -19.71
CA ALA A 189 32.02 3.56 -21.08
C ALA A 189 33.50 3.80 -21.46
N ASN A 190 34.16 4.75 -20.79
CA ASN A 190 35.55 5.11 -21.03
C ASN A 190 36.51 4.38 -20.06
N GLY A 191 36.00 3.48 -19.22
CA GLY A 191 36.78 2.74 -18.22
C GLY A 191 37.10 3.54 -16.96
N LYS A 192 36.48 4.70 -16.75
CA LYS A 192 36.71 5.54 -15.56
C LYS A 192 35.86 5.05 -14.39
N SER A 193 36.49 4.92 -13.22
CA SER A 193 35.82 4.69 -11.95
C SER A 193 35.37 6.02 -11.33
N TRP A 194 34.15 6.05 -10.78
CA TRP A 194 33.52 7.26 -10.22
C TRP A 194 33.43 7.29 -8.70
N PHE A 195 33.65 6.15 -8.05
CA PHE A 195 33.42 5.96 -6.62
C PHE A 195 34.64 5.36 -5.94
N GLU A 196 34.71 5.55 -4.63
CA GLU A 196 35.66 4.83 -3.77
C GLU A 196 35.43 3.33 -3.87
N LYS A 197 36.51 2.55 -3.80
CA LYS A 197 36.51 1.09 -4.07
C LYS A 197 35.44 0.32 -3.30
N ASP A 198 35.24 0.64 -2.03
CA ASP A 198 34.32 -0.09 -1.14
C ASP A 198 32.91 0.54 -1.10
N ARG A 199 32.64 1.54 -1.96
CA ARG A 199 31.36 2.25 -1.96
C ARG A 199 30.24 1.37 -2.50
N LYS A 200 29.13 1.35 -1.76
CA LYS A 200 27.86 0.76 -2.18
C LYS A 200 26.75 1.80 -2.20
N LEU A 201 25.79 1.64 -3.12
CA LEU A 201 24.57 2.44 -3.15
C LEU A 201 23.35 1.52 -3.15
N ILE A 202 22.36 1.85 -2.32
CA ILE A 202 21.05 1.22 -2.37
C ILE A 202 20.39 1.58 -3.71
N ALA A 203 20.02 0.57 -4.50
CA ALA A 203 19.52 0.79 -5.86
C ALA A 203 18.26 1.67 -5.91
N HIS A 204 17.30 1.46 -5.01
CA HIS A 204 15.99 2.10 -5.08
C HIS A 204 15.94 3.54 -4.50
N TRP A 205 16.99 4.02 -3.84
CA TRP A 205 17.10 5.40 -3.34
C TRP A 205 18.36 6.10 -3.83
N LEU A 206 19.52 5.55 -3.46
CA LEU A 206 20.79 6.26 -3.54
C LEU A 206 21.32 6.38 -4.98
N ILE A 207 21.02 5.42 -5.86
CA ILE A 207 21.39 5.54 -7.28
C ILE A 207 20.70 6.74 -7.93
N ARG A 208 19.41 6.95 -7.66
CA ARG A 208 18.65 8.10 -8.20
C ARG A 208 19.22 9.42 -7.68
N GLU A 209 19.56 9.47 -6.40
CA GLU A 209 20.18 10.67 -5.80
C GLU A 209 21.55 10.95 -6.40
N GLU A 210 22.34 9.90 -6.63
CA GLU A 210 23.67 10.03 -7.21
C GLU A 210 23.63 10.45 -8.69
N ILE A 211 22.64 9.97 -9.46
CA ILE A 211 22.33 10.48 -10.80
C ILE A 211 22.05 11.98 -10.73
N LYS A 212 21.19 12.41 -9.79
CA LYS A 212 20.87 13.84 -9.62
C LYS A 212 22.09 14.67 -9.21
N ALA A 213 22.94 14.16 -8.33
CA ALA A 213 24.17 14.83 -7.92
C ALA A 213 25.14 15.03 -9.11
N GLY A 214 25.06 14.17 -10.12
CA GLY A 214 25.83 14.28 -11.36
C GLY A 214 25.47 15.48 -12.25
N TYR A 215 24.31 16.13 -12.09
CA TYR A 215 23.90 17.23 -12.97
C TYR A 215 24.83 18.45 -12.94
N THR A 216 25.50 18.68 -11.81
CA THR A 216 26.40 19.84 -11.63
C THR A 216 27.87 19.44 -11.57
N GLN A 217 28.21 18.19 -11.89
CA GLN A 217 29.58 17.67 -11.85
C GLN A 217 30.20 17.66 -13.25
N ASP A 218 31.48 18.03 -13.34
CA ASP A 218 32.25 17.91 -14.58
C ASP A 218 32.36 16.44 -15.00
N GLY A 219 31.95 16.13 -16.24
CA GLY A 219 31.81 14.75 -16.72
C GLY A 219 30.70 13.96 -16.01
N GLY A 220 29.77 14.63 -15.33
CA GLY A 220 28.69 13.98 -14.60
C GLY A 220 27.72 13.20 -15.50
N LEU A 221 27.70 13.47 -16.81
CA LEU A 221 26.86 12.74 -17.76
C LEU A 221 27.28 11.27 -17.90
N GLU A 222 28.57 10.99 -17.96
CA GLU A 222 29.14 9.65 -18.06
C GLU A 222 28.82 8.83 -16.80
N LYS A 223 28.94 9.45 -15.63
CA LYS A 223 28.52 8.89 -14.34
C LYS A 223 27.03 8.56 -14.32
N GLN A 224 26.19 9.52 -14.71
CA GLN A 224 24.73 9.35 -14.78
C GLN A 224 24.35 8.20 -15.71
N ARG A 225 24.99 8.10 -16.88
CA ARG A 225 24.75 7.01 -17.84
C ARG A 225 25.17 5.66 -17.27
N ALA A 226 26.35 5.56 -16.65
CA ALA A 226 26.81 4.33 -16.02
C ALA A 226 25.84 3.83 -14.94
N LEU A 227 25.36 4.73 -14.07
CA LEU A 227 24.36 4.42 -13.05
C LEU A 227 23.00 4.05 -13.64
N SER A 228 22.56 4.73 -14.70
CA SER A 228 21.29 4.45 -15.37
C SER A 228 21.26 3.05 -15.97
N TRP A 229 22.40 2.56 -16.48
CA TRP A 229 22.50 1.19 -16.98
C TRP A 229 22.25 0.15 -15.88
N VAL A 230 22.66 0.38 -14.63
CA VAL A 230 22.33 -0.53 -13.52
C VAL A 230 20.83 -0.77 -13.42
N MET A 231 20.04 0.31 -13.53
CA MET A 231 18.58 0.24 -13.51
C MET A 231 18.05 -0.51 -14.74
N GLY A 232 18.59 -0.22 -15.93
CA GLY A 232 18.23 -0.92 -17.17
C GLY A 232 18.49 -2.42 -17.09
N ARG A 233 19.67 -2.83 -16.62
CA ARG A 233 20.08 -4.24 -16.45
C ARG A 233 19.20 -4.98 -15.45
N HIS A 234 18.77 -4.30 -14.39
CA HIS A 234 17.84 -4.88 -13.43
C HIS A 234 16.40 -4.99 -13.99
N ILE A 235 15.99 -4.08 -14.90
CA ILE A 235 14.69 -4.13 -15.58
C ILE A 235 14.64 -5.23 -16.63
N ASP A 236 15.69 -5.41 -17.44
CA ASP A 236 15.71 -6.41 -18.51
C ASP A 236 16.18 -7.81 -18.04
N GLY A 237 16.60 -7.93 -16.78
CA GLY A 237 17.05 -9.18 -16.16
C GLY A 237 18.50 -9.56 -16.49
N THR A 238 19.26 -8.68 -17.13
CA THR A 238 20.67 -8.92 -17.47
C THR A 238 21.66 -8.41 -16.42
N LEU A 239 21.18 -8.00 -15.25
CA LEU A 239 22.05 -7.68 -14.11
C LEU A 239 22.83 -8.93 -13.68
N PRO A 240 24.17 -8.88 -13.57
CA PRO A 240 24.93 -10.02 -13.07
C PRO A 240 24.57 -10.33 -11.61
N THR A 241 24.41 -11.61 -11.27
CA THR A 241 24.07 -12.07 -9.91
C THR A 241 25.09 -11.56 -8.89
N GLN A 242 26.37 -11.55 -9.23
CA GLN A 242 27.43 -11.01 -8.37
C GLN A 242 27.34 -9.50 -8.07
N ILE A 243 26.60 -8.73 -8.88
CA ILE A 243 26.29 -7.33 -8.59
C ILE A 243 25.11 -7.22 -7.62
N MET A 244 24.07 -8.05 -7.80
CA MET A 244 22.93 -8.15 -6.87
C MET A 244 23.40 -8.53 -5.46
N ASP A 245 24.21 -9.58 -5.37
CA ASP A 245 24.72 -10.14 -4.11
C ASP A 245 25.88 -9.32 -3.54
N SER A 246 26.32 -8.28 -4.24
CA SER A 246 27.39 -7.40 -3.78
C SER A 246 28.74 -8.14 -3.58
N THR A 247 29.00 -9.18 -4.39
CA THR A 247 30.17 -10.08 -4.32
C THR A 247 31.21 -9.85 -5.44
N CYS A 248 30.91 -8.99 -6.41
CA CYS A 248 31.80 -8.68 -7.52
C CYS A 248 33.14 -8.08 -7.04
N THR A 249 34.26 -8.60 -7.56
CA THR A 249 35.62 -8.15 -7.23
C THR A 249 36.37 -7.51 -8.40
N GLY A 250 35.89 -7.71 -9.64
CA GLY A 250 36.43 -7.11 -10.86
C GLY A 250 35.80 -5.75 -11.19
N LYS A 251 36.27 -5.10 -12.26
CA LYS A 251 35.68 -3.86 -12.78
C LYS A 251 34.49 -4.16 -13.67
N TRP A 252 33.30 -3.76 -13.25
CA TRP A 252 32.08 -3.95 -14.02
C TRP A 252 31.75 -2.73 -14.89
N ASN A 253 31.63 -2.94 -16.19
CA ASN A 253 31.05 -1.97 -17.11
C ASN A 253 29.55 -2.29 -17.28
N PRO A 254 28.63 -1.47 -16.76
CA PRO A 254 27.19 -1.74 -16.81
C PRO A 254 26.58 -1.54 -18.20
N GLN A 255 27.23 -0.73 -19.05
CA GLN A 255 26.78 -0.50 -20.43
C GLN A 255 27.07 -1.71 -21.30
N GLU A 256 28.31 -2.20 -21.31
CA GLU A 256 28.68 -3.40 -22.08
C GLU A 256 28.30 -4.70 -21.36
N ASN A 257 27.96 -4.60 -20.07
CA ASN A 257 27.69 -5.70 -19.16
C ASN A 257 28.83 -6.72 -19.08
N THR A 258 30.04 -6.22 -18.90
CA THR A 258 31.27 -7.03 -18.84
C THR A 258 31.99 -6.81 -17.53
N ILE A 259 32.67 -7.84 -17.02
CA ILE A 259 33.53 -7.73 -15.83
C ILE A 259 34.97 -7.97 -16.27
N ASP A 260 35.83 -6.99 -15.98
CA ASP A 260 37.21 -6.90 -16.49
C ASP A 260 37.31 -7.08 -18.01
N GLY A 261 36.27 -6.64 -18.73
CA GLY A 261 36.16 -6.74 -20.20
C GLY A 261 35.76 -8.13 -20.71
N GLY A 262 35.51 -9.09 -19.82
CA GLY A 262 35.05 -10.44 -20.14
C GLY A 262 33.57 -10.64 -19.84
N ASP A 263 33.18 -11.92 -19.76
CA ASP A 263 31.82 -12.35 -19.43
C ASP A 263 31.34 -11.81 -18.06
N ALA A 264 30.06 -11.43 -17.97
CA ALA A 264 29.46 -10.93 -16.74
C ALA A 264 29.18 -12.03 -15.70
N GLY A 265 29.25 -13.29 -16.10
CA GLY A 265 28.84 -14.44 -15.31
C GLY A 265 27.33 -14.68 -15.36
N GLU A 266 26.82 -15.37 -14.34
CA GLU A 266 25.39 -15.64 -14.21
C GLU A 266 24.58 -14.35 -14.11
N LEU A 267 23.48 -14.29 -14.87
CA LEU A 267 22.57 -13.16 -14.88
C LEU A 267 21.36 -13.48 -13.99
N LEU A 268 20.86 -12.45 -13.30
CA LEU A 268 19.73 -12.57 -12.37
C LEU A 268 18.44 -13.08 -13.05
N GLY A 269 18.28 -12.82 -14.34
CA GLY A 269 17.08 -13.19 -15.09
C GLY A 269 15.84 -12.39 -14.65
N PRO A 270 14.62 -12.93 -14.83
CA PRO A 270 13.39 -12.17 -14.64
C PRO A 270 12.92 -12.11 -13.18
N VAL A 271 13.80 -12.27 -12.18
CA VAL A 271 13.42 -12.29 -10.74
C VAL A 271 12.60 -11.08 -10.34
N ARG A 272 12.92 -9.89 -10.87
CA ARG A 272 12.12 -8.67 -10.67
C ARG A 272 10.65 -8.87 -11.07
N TYR A 273 10.38 -9.49 -12.22
CA TYR A 273 9.01 -9.75 -12.69
C TYR A 273 8.35 -10.91 -11.94
N GLN A 274 9.12 -11.87 -11.43
CA GLN A 274 8.61 -12.89 -10.52
C GLN A 274 8.09 -12.24 -9.24
N GLN A 275 8.85 -11.32 -8.65
CA GLN A 275 8.40 -10.53 -7.49
C GLN A 275 7.11 -9.75 -7.79
N LEU A 276 7.02 -9.08 -8.94
CA LEU A 276 5.79 -8.39 -9.36
C LEU A 276 4.60 -9.33 -9.53
N ASN A 277 4.81 -10.52 -10.09
CA ASN A 277 3.76 -11.54 -10.23
C ASN A 277 3.31 -12.09 -8.88
N THR A 278 4.22 -12.24 -7.92
CA THR A 278 3.90 -12.59 -6.53
C THR A 278 2.98 -11.53 -5.93
N GLN A 279 3.31 -10.24 -6.05
CA GLN A 279 2.45 -9.16 -5.56
C GLN A 279 1.09 -9.12 -6.26
N ARG A 280 1.04 -9.38 -7.58
CA ARG A 280 -0.22 -9.56 -8.30
C ARG A 280 -1.05 -10.69 -7.69
N SER A 281 -0.45 -11.81 -7.33
CA SER A 281 -1.18 -12.94 -6.72
C SER A 281 -1.79 -12.57 -5.37
N VAL A 282 -1.06 -11.80 -4.54
CA VAL A 282 -1.60 -11.25 -3.27
C VAL A 282 -2.81 -10.35 -3.54
N ALA A 283 -2.70 -9.45 -4.52
CA ALA A 283 -3.81 -8.61 -4.94
C ALA A 283 -5.05 -9.42 -5.36
N VAL A 284 -4.87 -10.52 -6.09
CA VAL A 284 -5.97 -11.42 -6.50
C VAL A 284 -6.62 -12.12 -5.31
N ASP A 285 -5.85 -12.52 -4.29
CA ASP A 285 -6.43 -13.12 -3.08
C ASP A 285 -7.37 -12.14 -2.36
N TYR A 286 -7.03 -10.84 -2.34
CA TYR A 286 -7.89 -9.80 -1.77
C TYR A 286 -9.17 -9.57 -2.57
N ASP A 287 -9.16 -9.75 -3.89
CA ASP A 287 -10.33 -9.45 -4.75
C ASP A 287 -11.60 -10.18 -4.27
N ALA A 288 -11.46 -11.39 -3.72
CA ALA A 288 -12.57 -12.20 -3.21
C ALA A 288 -13.30 -11.60 -1.98
N TYR A 289 -12.70 -10.62 -1.32
CA TYR A 289 -13.23 -10.04 -0.08
C TYR A 289 -13.73 -8.60 -0.25
N TYR A 290 -13.45 -7.96 -1.38
CA TYR A 290 -13.81 -6.58 -1.65
C TYR A 290 -14.94 -6.47 -2.68
N ASP A 291 -16.19 -6.63 -2.23
CA ASP A 291 -17.36 -6.53 -3.12
C ASP A 291 -17.50 -5.13 -3.77
N GLU A 292 -17.23 -4.07 -3.01
CA GLU A 292 -17.34 -2.67 -3.45
C GLU A 292 -16.16 -2.25 -4.35
N HIS A 293 -15.00 -2.91 -4.20
CA HIS A 293 -13.76 -2.57 -4.90
C HIS A 293 -13.02 -3.86 -5.34
N PRO A 294 -13.57 -4.60 -6.32
CA PRO A 294 -13.20 -5.99 -6.59
C PRO A 294 -11.88 -6.17 -7.34
N THR A 295 -11.11 -5.10 -7.56
CA THR A 295 -9.80 -5.16 -8.20
C THR A 295 -8.80 -4.32 -7.41
N ALA A 296 -7.51 -4.66 -7.51
CA ALA A 296 -6.44 -3.86 -6.90
C ALA A 296 -6.44 -2.39 -7.38
N ILE A 297 -6.83 -2.15 -8.64
CA ILE A 297 -6.94 -0.81 -9.21
C ILE A 297 -8.07 -0.04 -8.50
N ALA A 298 -9.27 -0.63 -8.41
CA ALA A 298 -10.41 0.00 -7.71
C ALA A 298 -10.08 0.27 -6.24
N ARG A 299 -9.42 -0.66 -5.53
CA ARG A 299 -8.96 -0.43 -4.16
C ARG A 299 -7.97 0.73 -4.08
N LYS A 300 -7.02 0.81 -5.01
CA LYS A 300 -6.01 1.86 -4.95
C LYS A 300 -6.57 3.25 -5.25
N PHE A 301 -7.41 3.37 -6.28
CA PHE A 301 -7.95 4.65 -6.72
C PHE A 301 -9.16 5.08 -5.90
N ASP A 302 -10.17 4.23 -5.78
CA ASP A 302 -11.46 4.63 -5.21
C ASP A 302 -11.49 4.57 -3.68
N LEU A 303 -10.77 3.60 -3.08
CA LEU A 303 -10.77 3.40 -1.64
C LEU A 303 -9.60 4.10 -0.95
N GLU A 304 -8.36 3.84 -1.38
CA GLU A 304 -7.17 4.35 -0.68
C GLU A 304 -6.85 5.80 -1.04
N ARG A 305 -6.75 6.12 -2.34
CA ARG A 305 -6.38 7.47 -2.80
C ARG A 305 -7.56 8.43 -2.88
N GLU A 306 -8.77 7.89 -2.95
CA GLU A 306 -10.02 8.65 -3.12
C GLU A 306 -9.98 9.60 -4.31
N ILE A 307 -9.38 9.14 -5.41
CA ILE A 307 -9.30 9.85 -6.69
C ILE A 307 -9.62 8.86 -7.81
N PRO A 308 -10.64 9.13 -8.65
CA PRO A 308 -11.00 8.23 -9.75
C PRO A 308 -9.83 8.02 -10.71
N GLU A 309 -9.69 6.80 -11.23
CA GLU A 309 -8.65 6.42 -12.20
C GLU A 309 -8.66 7.36 -13.42
N GLU A 310 -9.84 7.60 -14.00
CA GLU A 310 -10.03 8.48 -15.15
C GLU A 310 -9.54 9.91 -14.90
N THR A 311 -9.66 10.40 -13.66
CA THR A 311 -9.15 11.73 -13.30
C THR A 311 -7.63 11.76 -13.31
N VAL A 312 -7.00 10.72 -12.78
CA VAL A 312 -5.53 10.61 -12.79
C VAL A 312 -4.99 10.43 -14.19
N GLU A 313 -5.64 9.60 -15.01
CA GLU A 313 -5.28 9.43 -16.43
C GLU A 313 -5.36 10.77 -17.17
N ALA A 314 -6.47 11.50 -17.04
CA ALA A 314 -6.64 12.81 -17.67
C ALA A 314 -5.54 13.80 -17.25
N LEU A 315 -5.22 13.87 -15.96
CA LEU A 315 -4.14 14.73 -15.45
C LEU A 315 -2.76 14.34 -16.01
N MET A 316 -2.49 13.03 -16.16
CA MET A 316 -1.25 12.56 -16.77
C MET A 316 -1.19 12.93 -18.26
N ILE A 317 -2.27 12.73 -19.01
CA ILE A 317 -2.34 13.11 -20.43
C ILE A 317 -2.12 14.61 -20.58
N GLU A 318 -2.83 15.44 -19.82
CA GLU A 318 -2.69 16.90 -19.86
C GLU A 318 -1.25 17.34 -19.55
N LEU A 319 -0.62 16.75 -18.53
CA LEU A 319 0.78 17.02 -18.20
C LEU A 319 1.73 16.62 -19.33
N LEU A 320 1.50 15.45 -19.95
CA LEU A 320 2.37 14.93 -21.01
C LEU A 320 2.22 15.70 -22.33
N GLU A 321 1.03 16.23 -22.62
CA GLU A 321 0.67 17.00 -23.81
C GLU A 321 0.87 18.52 -23.64
N ALA A 322 1.20 18.98 -22.42
CA ALA A 322 1.40 20.39 -22.13
C ALA A 322 2.37 21.05 -23.13
N PRO A 323 1.98 22.13 -23.84
CA PRO A 323 2.79 22.74 -24.90
C PRO A 323 4.22 23.12 -24.48
N VAL A 324 4.39 23.50 -23.20
CA VAL A 324 5.69 23.84 -22.60
C VAL A 324 6.71 22.70 -22.69
N ARG A 325 6.29 21.43 -22.77
CA ARG A 325 7.22 20.31 -22.98
C ARG A 325 7.97 20.42 -24.31
N GLY A 326 7.32 20.92 -25.36
CA GLY A 326 7.97 21.15 -26.65
C GLY A 326 9.06 22.21 -26.57
N GLU A 327 8.85 23.25 -25.77
CA GLU A 327 9.85 24.29 -25.51
C GLU A 327 11.02 23.75 -24.68
N ILE A 328 10.73 22.98 -23.63
CA ILE A 328 11.76 22.33 -22.78
C ILE A 328 12.59 21.34 -23.59
N ALA A 329 11.96 20.49 -24.43
CA ALA A 329 12.68 19.52 -25.25
C ALA A 329 13.66 20.20 -26.20
N LYS A 330 13.22 21.25 -26.91
CA LYS A 330 14.09 22.06 -27.79
C LYS A 330 15.23 22.73 -27.02
N TYR A 331 14.98 23.18 -25.79
CA TYR A 331 16.04 23.74 -24.94
C TYR A 331 17.09 22.70 -24.56
N MET A 332 16.68 21.46 -24.27
CA MET A 332 17.59 20.35 -23.89
C MET A 332 18.35 19.72 -25.05
N GLU A 333 17.92 19.91 -26.30
CA GLU A 333 18.62 19.41 -27.50
C GLU A 333 19.88 20.21 -27.86
N ASN A 334 20.04 21.43 -27.32
CA ASN A 334 21.19 22.32 -27.57
C ASN A 334 22.25 22.23 -26.46
#